data_AF-A0A961AAX9-F1
#
_entry.id   AF-A0A961AAX9-F1
#
_cell.length_a   1.000
_cell.length_b   1.000
_cell.length_c   1.000
_cell.angle_alpha   90.00
_cell.angle_beta   90.00
_cell.angle_gamma   90.00
#
_symmetry.space_group_name_H-M   'P 1'
#
loop_
_entity.id
_entity.type
_entity.pdbx_description
1 polymer ?
#
loop_
_entity_poly.entity_id
_entity_poly.type
_entity_poly.pdbx_seq_one_letter_code
_entity_poly.pdbx_strand_id
1 'polypeptide(L)'
;MTEVVLRGRSLTIEDVVSVARHGASLSIGIEVEDAINRARELVEKMVRDNVPVYGVTTGIGEFARVRIDPEDCEELQRRIIRSHCASTGDVQPAEVVKAAMLLRAHTLTRGHSGVRRKVIDTYVEMVNRGVIPVVYEKGSVGCSGDLSPLSMLALAIIGEGEAFYEGERMHSAEAMKRAGLDVINPSYKEGLGMINGTQMMAGEACLQLVDTIKLYKHALLAFAMALDALRAVQLPYDPRVHAIRPYHGAQATARALRQLWDGSGIIANGTGKVQDGYSMRCTPQVMGASIDTFHHVRSQIETEINSVIDNPLFFPDDDVYLAAGNFHGQPLAMAMDFLAIATAEVASLSERHTNRLLNPALSNGLPDFLVEGKGLNSGLMVAQYTQAALCSENRIYSHPAVVDNVSVSADQEDHVNMGPVAIRKYKEMLKNTQTVIAIEMLCAAQAMDFRRPDVPGKGTGAAFDEIRRHIPFMADDRPLQVDILKMNELLDSGELLAAAEAAAGEIML
;
A
#
# COMPACT_ATOMS: atom_id res chain seq x y z
N MET A 1 -16.62 17.39 7.60
CA MET A 1 -16.06 16.06 7.29
C MET A 1 -16.26 15.84 5.80
N THR A 2 -15.26 15.28 5.13
CA THR A 2 -15.40 14.87 3.73
C THR A 2 -16.34 13.66 3.66
N GLU A 3 -17.20 13.61 2.65
CA GLU A 3 -18.11 12.48 2.40
C GLU A 3 -17.67 11.77 1.12
N VAL A 4 -17.61 10.44 1.16
CA VAL A 4 -17.38 9.56 0.01
C VAL A 4 -18.68 8.82 -0.29
N VAL A 5 -19.20 9.02 -1.50
CA VAL A 5 -20.47 8.41 -1.94
C VAL A 5 -20.17 7.17 -2.79
N LEU A 6 -20.64 6.00 -2.37
CA LEU A 6 -20.54 4.76 -3.11
C LEU A 6 -21.57 4.73 -4.26
N ARG A 7 -21.08 4.90 -5.49
CA ARG A 7 -21.89 4.95 -6.72
C ARG A 7 -21.73 3.71 -7.61
N GLY A 8 -21.07 2.66 -7.10
CA GLY A 8 -20.72 1.44 -7.85
C GLY A 8 -19.61 1.61 -8.89
N ARG A 9 -19.10 2.83 -9.10
CA ARG A 9 -18.01 3.13 -10.04
C ARG A 9 -17.25 4.38 -9.60
N SER A 10 -16.09 4.59 -10.21
CA SER A 10 -15.30 5.82 -10.08
C SER A 10 -14.83 6.13 -8.65
N LEU A 11 -14.70 5.10 -7.81
CA LEU A 11 -14.03 5.23 -6.52
C LEU A 11 -12.53 5.40 -6.75
N THR A 12 -11.92 6.37 -6.09
CA THR A 12 -10.47 6.61 -6.18
C THR A 12 -9.72 5.99 -5.00
N ILE A 13 -8.41 5.77 -5.16
CA ILE A 13 -7.54 5.32 -4.07
C ILE A 13 -7.56 6.35 -2.93
N GLU A 14 -7.55 7.64 -3.29
CA GLU A 14 -7.61 8.74 -2.35
C GLU A 14 -8.91 8.74 -1.52
N ASP A 15 -10.05 8.36 -2.11
CA ASP A 15 -11.31 8.17 -1.37
C ASP A 15 -11.17 7.07 -0.32
N VAL A 16 -10.61 5.92 -0.69
CA VAL A 16 -10.37 4.79 0.22
C VAL A 16 -9.51 5.25 1.40
N VAL A 17 -8.41 5.95 1.14
CA VAL A 17 -7.51 6.48 2.17
C VAL A 17 -8.21 7.52 3.05
N SER A 18 -9.02 8.40 2.48
CA SER A 18 -9.75 9.42 3.23
C SER A 18 -10.68 8.81 4.29
N VAL A 19 -11.32 7.69 3.99
CA VAL A 19 -12.19 6.97 4.93
C VAL A 19 -11.36 6.15 5.92
N ALA A 20 -10.36 5.41 5.42
CA ALA A 20 -9.55 4.52 6.24
C ALA A 20 -8.70 5.27 7.29
N ARG A 21 -8.09 6.40 6.90
CA ARG A 21 -7.12 7.16 7.71
C ARG A 21 -7.63 8.51 8.22
N HIS A 22 -8.50 9.18 7.47
CA HIS A 22 -8.83 10.59 7.71
C HIS A 22 -10.28 10.82 8.18
N GLY A 23 -11.04 9.74 8.43
CA GLY A 23 -12.38 9.80 9.01
C GLY A 23 -13.44 10.42 8.09
N ALA A 24 -13.26 10.34 6.76
CA ALA A 24 -14.33 10.65 5.84
C ALA A 24 -15.51 9.69 6.04
N SER A 25 -16.74 10.21 5.97
CA SER A 25 -17.95 9.40 6.10
C SER A 25 -18.32 8.73 4.79
N LEU A 26 -18.94 7.56 4.87
CA LEU A 26 -19.49 6.83 3.74
C LEU A 26 -21.00 7.04 3.61
N SER A 27 -21.47 7.17 2.38
CA SER A 27 -22.89 7.05 2.04
C SER A 27 -23.05 6.28 0.73
N ILE A 28 -24.28 5.86 0.41
CA ILE A 28 -24.58 5.10 -0.80
C ILE A 28 -25.45 5.96 -1.71
N GLY A 29 -25.08 6.05 -2.99
CA GLY A 29 -25.83 6.79 -4.00
C GLY A 29 -27.21 6.20 -4.25
N ILE A 30 -28.19 7.04 -4.58
CA ILE A 30 -29.55 6.56 -4.93
C ILE A 30 -29.56 5.76 -6.24
N GLU A 31 -28.60 6.02 -7.12
CA GLU A 31 -28.52 5.42 -8.45
C GLU A 31 -28.19 3.91 -8.45
N VAL A 32 -27.66 3.37 -7.35
CA VAL A 32 -27.31 1.94 -7.27
C VAL A 32 -28.49 1.07 -6.82
N GLU A 33 -29.57 1.68 -6.34
CA GLU A 33 -30.68 0.98 -5.69
C GLU A 33 -31.39 0.01 -6.62
N ASP A 34 -31.67 0.43 -7.86
CA ASP A 34 -32.33 -0.42 -8.87
C ASP A 34 -31.47 -1.64 -9.20
N ALA A 35 -30.16 -1.45 -9.41
CA ALA A 35 -29.24 -2.54 -9.72
C ALA A 35 -29.15 -3.57 -8.59
N ILE A 36 -29.08 -3.12 -7.33
CA ILE A 36 -29.07 -3.99 -6.15
C ILE A 36 -30.37 -4.80 -6.07
N ASN A 37 -31.52 -4.14 -6.19
CA ASN A 37 -32.82 -4.78 -6.03
C ASN A 37 -33.10 -5.80 -7.14
N ARG A 38 -32.79 -5.46 -8.40
CA ARG A 38 -32.96 -6.38 -9.55
C ARG A 38 -32.11 -7.64 -9.43
N ALA A 39 -30.86 -7.52 -8.96
CA ALA A 39 -30.03 -8.70 -8.71
C ALA A 39 -30.55 -9.55 -7.56
N ARG A 40 -31.08 -8.91 -6.51
CA ARG A 40 -31.70 -9.64 -5.40
C ARG A 40 -32.95 -10.39 -5.85
N GLU A 41 -33.81 -9.76 -6.62
CA GLU A 41 -35.03 -10.38 -7.18
C GLU A 41 -34.69 -11.60 -8.06
N LEU A 42 -33.62 -11.52 -8.86
CA LEU A 42 -33.14 -12.64 -9.67
C LEU A 42 -32.68 -13.82 -8.81
N VAL A 43 -31.92 -13.57 -7.74
CA VAL A 43 -31.52 -14.64 -6.79
C VAL A 43 -32.75 -15.31 -6.20
N GLU A 44 -33.71 -14.53 -5.71
CA GLU A 44 -34.91 -15.05 -5.07
C GLU A 44 -35.78 -15.85 -6.05
N LYS A 45 -35.88 -15.39 -7.30
CA LYS A 45 -36.53 -16.14 -8.39
C LYS A 45 -35.84 -17.49 -8.62
N MET A 46 -34.52 -17.50 -8.78
CA MET A 46 -33.76 -18.74 -9.00
C MET A 46 -33.88 -19.75 -7.85
N VAL A 47 -33.92 -19.26 -6.60
CA VAL A 47 -34.16 -20.11 -5.42
C VAL A 47 -35.58 -20.69 -5.44
N ARG A 48 -36.60 -19.87 -5.71
CA ARG A 48 -38.00 -20.34 -5.83
C ARG A 48 -38.16 -21.38 -6.95
N ASP A 49 -37.46 -21.19 -8.06
CA ASP A 49 -37.49 -22.08 -9.22
C ASP A 49 -36.57 -23.31 -9.06
N ASN A 50 -35.90 -23.46 -7.91
CA ASN A 50 -34.97 -24.54 -7.57
C ASN A 50 -33.85 -24.74 -8.62
N VAL A 51 -33.39 -23.63 -9.19
CA VAL A 51 -32.23 -23.58 -10.09
C VAL A 51 -30.98 -23.92 -9.27
N PRO A 52 -30.10 -24.83 -9.74
CA PRO A 52 -28.84 -25.11 -9.06
C PRO A 52 -27.90 -23.91 -9.20
N VAL A 53 -27.57 -23.24 -8.09
CA VAL A 53 -26.73 -22.04 -8.06
C VAL A 53 -25.63 -22.21 -7.00
N TYR A 54 -24.36 -22.04 -7.41
CA TYR A 54 -23.17 -22.24 -6.57
C TYR A 54 -23.24 -21.42 -5.27
N GLY A 55 -23.13 -22.11 -4.13
CA GLY A 55 -23.14 -21.48 -2.80
C GLY A 55 -24.47 -20.85 -2.39
N VAL A 56 -25.55 -21.12 -3.14
CA VAL A 56 -26.90 -20.65 -2.85
C VAL A 56 -27.83 -21.84 -2.61
N THR A 57 -28.02 -22.69 -3.63
CA THR A 57 -28.80 -23.94 -3.57
C THR A 57 -27.92 -25.19 -3.69
N THR A 58 -26.61 -25.00 -3.67
CA THR A 58 -25.59 -26.05 -3.62
C THR A 58 -24.54 -25.74 -2.54
N GLY A 59 -23.69 -26.71 -2.21
CA GLY A 59 -22.47 -26.46 -1.45
C GLY A 59 -21.47 -25.54 -2.17
N ILE A 60 -20.30 -25.33 -1.54
CA ILE A 60 -19.18 -24.52 -2.04
C ILE A 60 -17.89 -25.35 -2.15
N GLY A 61 -16.95 -24.89 -2.98
CA GLY A 61 -15.71 -25.60 -3.30
C GLY A 61 -16.00 -26.99 -3.84
N GLU A 62 -15.29 -27.99 -3.32
CA GLU A 62 -15.48 -29.41 -3.64
C GLU A 62 -16.95 -29.88 -3.42
N PHE A 63 -17.69 -29.26 -2.48
CA PHE A 63 -19.09 -29.62 -2.22
C PHE A 63 -20.09 -28.99 -3.21
N ALA A 64 -19.66 -28.28 -4.24
CA ALA A 64 -20.55 -27.68 -5.26
C ALA A 64 -21.46 -28.69 -5.98
N ARG A 65 -21.06 -29.97 -6.00
CA ARG A 65 -21.87 -31.08 -6.55
C ARG A 65 -23.10 -31.46 -5.71
N VAL A 66 -23.18 -31.00 -4.46
CA VAL A 66 -24.23 -31.37 -3.51
C VAL A 66 -25.33 -30.30 -3.53
N ARG A 67 -26.57 -30.71 -3.82
CA ARG A 67 -27.75 -29.84 -3.69
C ARG A 67 -28.11 -29.65 -2.22
N ILE A 68 -28.55 -28.44 -1.89
CA ILE A 68 -29.00 -28.05 -0.55
C ILE A 68 -30.50 -27.81 -0.62
N ASP A 69 -31.23 -28.34 0.35
CA ASP A 69 -32.67 -28.12 0.40
C ASP A 69 -32.98 -26.63 0.70
N PRO A 70 -34.05 -26.06 0.12
CA PRO A 70 -34.37 -24.64 0.30
C PRO A 70 -34.47 -24.19 1.76
N GLU A 71 -34.90 -25.07 2.66
CA GLU A 71 -35.02 -24.82 4.11
C GLU A 71 -33.65 -24.65 4.80
N ASP A 72 -32.60 -25.29 4.27
CA ASP A 72 -31.24 -25.23 4.81
C ASP A 72 -30.40 -24.11 4.18
N CYS A 73 -30.88 -23.47 3.11
CA CYS A 73 -30.10 -22.50 2.34
C CYS A 73 -29.72 -21.24 3.13
N GLU A 74 -30.50 -20.82 4.13
CA GLU A 74 -30.11 -19.71 5.03
C GLU A 74 -29.07 -20.15 6.07
N GLU A 75 -29.24 -21.32 6.67
CA GLU A 75 -28.27 -21.89 7.62
C GLU A 75 -26.92 -22.14 6.94
N LEU A 76 -26.92 -22.57 5.69
CA LEU A 76 -25.73 -22.70 4.86
C LEU A 76 -24.90 -21.40 4.87
N GLN A 77 -25.52 -20.23 4.72
CA GLN A 77 -24.79 -18.95 4.67
C GLN A 77 -24.07 -18.64 5.98
N ARG A 78 -24.69 -18.93 7.13
CA ARG A 78 -24.03 -18.81 8.44
C ARG A 78 -22.87 -19.78 8.59
N ARG A 79 -23.05 -21.02 8.12
CA ARG A 79 -22.00 -22.04 8.17
C ARG A 79 -20.82 -21.70 7.27
N ILE A 80 -21.06 -21.14 6.09
CA ILE A 80 -20.01 -20.65 5.18
C ILE A 80 -19.13 -19.63 5.90
N ILE A 81 -19.73 -18.61 6.54
CA ILE A 81 -18.98 -17.58 7.28
C ILE A 81 -18.12 -18.23 8.37
N ARG A 82 -18.71 -19.09 9.22
CA ARG A 82 -18.02 -19.71 10.35
C ARG A 82 -16.89 -20.65 9.91
N SER A 83 -17.14 -21.52 8.93
CA SER A 83 -16.16 -22.53 8.51
C SER A 83 -14.96 -21.93 7.77
N HIS A 84 -15.11 -20.74 7.19
CA HIS A 84 -14.06 -20.06 6.46
C HIS A 84 -13.25 -19.10 7.35
N CYS A 85 -13.69 -18.83 8.58
CA CYS A 85 -13.00 -17.94 9.52
C CYS A 85 -11.76 -18.63 10.14
N ALA A 86 -10.67 -18.73 9.39
CA ALA A 86 -9.48 -19.51 9.74
C ALA A 86 -8.17 -18.68 9.78
N SER A 87 -8.24 -17.35 9.78
CA SER A 87 -7.05 -16.50 9.73
C SER A 87 -6.31 -16.48 11.06
N THR A 88 -5.00 -16.22 11.01
CA THR A 88 -4.07 -16.21 12.14
C THR A 88 -2.96 -15.17 11.93
N GLY A 89 -2.02 -15.07 12.87
CA GLY A 89 -0.94 -14.09 12.87
C GLY A 89 -1.27 -12.85 13.69
N ASP A 90 -0.75 -11.70 13.26
CA ASP A 90 -1.00 -10.43 13.92
C ASP A 90 -2.37 -9.85 13.51
N VAL A 91 -2.93 -9.03 14.39
CA VAL A 91 -4.19 -8.32 14.13
C VAL A 91 -3.92 -7.21 13.09
N GLN A 92 -4.76 -7.15 12.07
CA GLN A 92 -4.67 -6.12 11.04
C GLN A 92 -4.97 -4.73 11.61
N PRO A 93 -4.23 -3.68 11.17
CA PRO A 93 -4.53 -2.31 11.56
C PRO A 93 -5.96 -1.89 11.19
N ALA A 94 -6.58 -1.05 12.01
CA ALA A 94 -7.96 -0.61 11.80
C ALA A 94 -8.18 0.05 10.43
N GLU A 95 -7.18 0.76 9.89
CA GLU A 95 -7.24 1.37 8.56
C GLU A 95 -7.40 0.34 7.43
N VAL A 96 -6.72 -0.82 7.54
CA VAL A 96 -6.83 -1.91 6.55
C VAL A 96 -8.22 -2.52 6.59
N VAL A 97 -8.75 -2.77 7.80
CA VAL A 97 -10.08 -3.33 8.00
C VAL A 97 -11.17 -2.37 7.47
N LYS A 98 -11.04 -1.06 7.73
CA LYS A 98 -11.94 -0.03 7.18
C LYS A 98 -11.90 0.02 5.65
N ALA A 99 -10.71 -0.01 5.06
CA ALA A 99 -10.54 -0.03 3.61
C ALA A 99 -11.23 -1.26 3.00
N ALA A 100 -11.07 -2.44 3.60
CA ALA A 100 -11.71 -3.67 3.14
C ALA A 100 -13.24 -3.62 3.26
N MET A 101 -13.79 -3.14 4.37
CA MET A 101 -15.24 -2.96 4.56
C MET A 101 -15.83 -1.99 3.53
N LEU A 102 -15.17 -0.85 3.29
CA LEU A 102 -15.54 0.12 2.26
C LEU A 102 -15.56 -0.54 0.88
N LEU A 103 -14.48 -1.20 0.49
CA LEU A 103 -14.37 -1.82 -0.84
C LEU A 103 -15.37 -2.96 -1.02
N ARG A 104 -15.70 -3.69 0.06
CA ARG A 104 -16.72 -4.73 -0.01
C ARG A 104 -18.08 -4.10 -0.23
N ALA A 105 -18.45 -3.08 0.52
CA ALA A 105 -19.69 -2.32 0.30
C ALA A 105 -19.75 -1.80 -1.15
N HIS A 106 -18.69 -1.16 -1.63
CA HIS A 106 -18.63 -0.61 -2.99
C HIS A 106 -18.82 -1.68 -4.08
N THR A 107 -18.14 -2.83 -3.94
CA THR A 107 -18.31 -3.96 -4.87
C THR A 107 -19.77 -4.42 -4.93
N LEU A 108 -20.43 -4.52 -3.77
CA LEU A 108 -21.82 -4.98 -3.66
C LEU A 108 -22.81 -3.96 -4.26
N THR A 109 -22.51 -2.66 -4.21
CA THR A 109 -23.36 -1.64 -4.85
C THR A 109 -23.46 -1.77 -6.37
N ARG A 110 -22.58 -2.53 -7.01
CA ARG A 110 -22.65 -2.77 -8.46
C ARG A 110 -23.83 -3.64 -8.90
N GLY A 111 -24.55 -4.26 -7.97
CA GLY A 111 -25.78 -4.99 -8.29
C GLY A 111 -25.55 -6.25 -9.12
N HIS A 112 -24.45 -6.95 -8.89
CA HIS A 112 -24.17 -8.25 -9.55
C HIS A 112 -23.93 -9.39 -8.53
N SER A 113 -24.00 -9.09 -7.23
CA SER A 113 -23.70 -10.03 -6.14
C SER A 113 -24.93 -10.69 -5.50
N GLY A 114 -26.12 -10.13 -5.72
CA GLY A 114 -27.39 -10.71 -5.24
C GLY A 114 -27.66 -10.59 -3.73
N VAL A 115 -26.95 -9.69 -3.04
CA VAL A 115 -27.16 -9.43 -1.61
C VAL A 115 -28.26 -8.39 -1.38
N ARG A 116 -28.87 -8.36 -0.20
CA ARG A 116 -29.81 -7.30 0.18
C ARG A 116 -29.07 -5.99 0.46
N ARG A 117 -29.74 -4.87 0.19
CA ARG A 117 -29.28 -3.52 0.52
C ARG A 117 -28.86 -3.36 1.98
N LYS A 118 -29.59 -3.99 2.91
CA LYS A 118 -29.28 -3.98 4.36
C LYS A 118 -27.85 -4.46 4.68
N VAL A 119 -27.29 -5.42 3.92
CA VAL A 119 -25.91 -5.89 4.12
C VAL A 119 -24.91 -4.78 3.79
N ILE A 120 -25.15 -4.07 2.69
CA ILE A 120 -24.31 -2.96 2.23
C ILE A 120 -24.38 -1.80 3.22
N ASP A 121 -25.59 -1.43 3.65
CA ASP A 121 -25.80 -0.39 4.67
C ASP A 121 -25.07 -0.73 5.97
N THR A 122 -25.04 -2.01 6.37
CA THR A 122 -24.34 -2.43 7.59
C THR A 122 -22.84 -2.19 7.51
N TYR A 123 -22.18 -2.50 6.40
CA TYR A 123 -20.76 -2.19 6.22
C TYR A 123 -20.49 -0.68 6.30
N VAL A 124 -21.33 0.13 5.64
CA VAL A 124 -21.22 1.60 5.64
C VAL A 124 -21.37 2.15 7.05
N GLU A 125 -22.39 1.69 7.78
CA GLU A 125 -22.64 2.15 9.15
C GLU A 125 -21.59 1.66 10.15
N MET A 126 -21.05 0.45 10.00
CA MET A 126 -19.92 -0.02 10.81
C MET A 126 -18.69 0.87 10.64
N VAL A 127 -18.37 1.25 9.40
CA VAL A 127 -17.26 2.20 9.12
C VAL A 127 -17.55 3.56 9.74
N ASN A 128 -18.73 4.13 9.51
CA ASN A 128 -19.13 5.45 9.99
C ASN A 128 -19.15 5.55 11.52
N ARG A 129 -19.58 4.48 12.20
CA ARG A 129 -19.69 4.42 13.66
C ARG A 129 -18.43 3.86 14.34
N GLY A 130 -17.44 3.41 13.56
CA GLY A 130 -16.18 2.91 14.10
C GLY A 130 -16.27 1.53 14.75
N VAL A 131 -17.17 0.66 14.30
CA VAL A 131 -17.15 -0.77 14.65
C VAL A 131 -16.18 -1.48 13.73
N ILE A 132 -15.02 -1.88 14.25
CA ILE A 132 -13.92 -2.43 13.46
C ILE A 132 -13.72 -3.91 13.81
N PRO A 133 -14.08 -4.87 12.95
CA PRO A 133 -13.86 -6.29 13.21
C PRO A 133 -12.38 -6.61 13.52
N VAL A 134 -12.14 -7.55 14.42
CA VAL A 134 -10.80 -8.10 14.64
C VAL A 134 -10.50 -9.08 13.50
N VAL A 135 -9.55 -8.71 12.64
CA VAL A 135 -9.11 -9.51 11.50
C VAL A 135 -7.64 -9.86 11.64
N TYR A 136 -7.28 -11.09 11.32
CA TYR A 136 -5.90 -11.58 11.35
C TYR A 136 -5.27 -11.62 9.94
N GLU A 137 -3.97 -11.33 9.84
CA GLU A 137 -3.32 -11.03 8.55
C GLU A 137 -2.94 -12.26 7.68
N LYS A 138 -2.93 -13.49 8.23
CA LYS A 138 -2.51 -14.72 7.50
C LYS A 138 -3.67 -15.69 7.34
N GLY A 139 -3.81 -16.30 6.17
CA GLY A 139 -4.85 -17.31 5.90
C GLY A 139 -5.46 -17.23 4.51
N SER A 140 -5.41 -16.05 3.87
CA SER A 140 -5.82 -15.89 2.46
C SER A 140 -4.72 -16.36 1.50
N VAL A 141 -5.14 -17.05 0.44
CA VAL A 141 -4.32 -17.44 -0.73
C VAL A 141 -4.56 -16.54 -1.95
N GLY A 142 -5.41 -15.52 -1.81
CA GLY A 142 -5.75 -14.57 -2.88
C GLY A 142 -6.68 -15.12 -3.97
N CYS A 143 -7.18 -16.36 -3.82
CA CYS A 143 -8.07 -17.04 -4.77
C CYS A 143 -9.29 -17.62 -4.06
N SER A 144 -10.42 -17.63 -4.77
CA SER A 144 -11.79 -17.60 -4.20
C SER A 144 -12.07 -16.38 -3.32
N GLY A 145 -11.22 -15.35 -3.43
CA GLY A 145 -11.19 -14.15 -2.60
C GLY A 145 -10.32 -14.31 -1.35
N ASP A 146 -10.22 -13.22 -0.61
CA ASP A 146 -9.75 -13.11 0.76
C ASP A 146 -10.73 -13.77 1.74
N LEU A 147 -11.16 -15.01 1.44
CA LEU A 147 -12.23 -15.73 2.13
C LEU A 147 -12.11 -15.67 3.64
N SER A 148 -10.95 -16.06 4.15
CA SER A 148 -10.75 -16.18 5.58
C SER A 148 -10.79 -14.83 6.33
N PRO A 149 -10.02 -13.80 5.94
CA PRO A 149 -10.12 -12.51 6.60
C PRO A 149 -11.45 -11.76 6.30
N LEU A 150 -12.08 -11.94 5.12
CA LEU A 150 -13.41 -11.38 4.87
C LEU A 150 -14.51 -12.10 5.67
N SER A 151 -14.35 -13.40 5.95
CA SER A 151 -15.21 -14.13 6.89
C SER A 151 -15.16 -13.55 8.29
N MET A 152 -14.03 -13.00 8.74
CA MET A 152 -13.95 -12.30 10.03
C MET A 152 -14.75 -10.99 10.03
N LEU A 153 -14.81 -10.26 8.89
CA LEU A 153 -15.71 -9.12 8.74
C LEU A 153 -17.17 -9.56 8.83
N ALA A 154 -17.53 -10.61 8.07
CA ALA A 154 -18.87 -11.16 8.03
C ALA A 154 -19.31 -11.74 9.38
N LEU A 155 -18.38 -12.33 10.14
CA LEU A 155 -18.62 -12.85 11.48
C LEU A 155 -19.09 -11.73 12.42
N ALA A 156 -18.45 -10.57 12.37
CA ALA A 156 -18.86 -9.40 13.15
C ALA A 156 -20.26 -8.88 12.75
N ILE A 157 -20.57 -8.88 11.45
CA ILE A 157 -21.89 -8.47 10.91
C ILE A 157 -23.02 -9.37 11.44
N ILE A 158 -22.78 -10.67 11.61
CA ILE A 158 -23.77 -11.60 12.19
C ILE A 158 -23.74 -11.60 13.72
N GLY A 159 -22.94 -10.73 14.35
CA GLY A 159 -22.83 -10.58 15.81
C GLY A 159 -21.86 -11.54 16.48
N GLU A 160 -21.08 -12.30 15.73
CA GLU A 160 -20.11 -13.28 16.23
C GLU A 160 -18.68 -12.75 16.17
N GLY A 161 -17.74 -13.42 16.84
CA GLY A 161 -16.35 -13.01 16.88
C GLY A 161 -16.12 -11.76 17.73
N GLU A 162 -15.08 -10.99 17.38
CA GLU A 162 -14.67 -9.80 18.12
C GLU A 162 -14.54 -8.58 17.20
N ALA A 163 -14.76 -7.41 17.78
CA ALA A 163 -14.55 -6.12 17.14
C ALA A 163 -13.98 -5.12 18.15
N PHE A 164 -13.26 -4.12 17.64
CA PHE A 164 -12.93 -2.90 18.37
C PHE A 164 -14.07 -1.89 18.22
N TYR A 165 -14.45 -1.27 19.34
CA TYR A 165 -15.35 -0.11 19.37
C TYR A 165 -14.88 0.84 20.46
N GLU A 166 -14.76 2.13 20.14
CA GLU A 166 -14.21 3.17 21.04
C GLU A 166 -12.85 2.81 21.68
N GLY A 167 -12.02 2.05 20.94
CA GLY A 167 -10.69 1.61 21.38
C GLY A 167 -10.68 0.32 22.22
N GLU A 168 -11.83 -0.24 22.57
CA GLU A 168 -11.95 -1.48 23.34
C GLU A 168 -12.23 -2.69 22.44
N ARG A 169 -11.46 -3.78 22.60
CA ARG A 169 -11.77 -5.08 21.98
C ARG A 169 -12.87 -5.77 22.77
N MET A 170 -13.94 -6.17 22.09
CA MET A 170 -15.10 -6.83 22.70
C MET A 170 -15.78 -7.79 21.72
N HIS A 171 -16.75 -8.57 22.20
CA HIS A 171 -17.56 -9.43 21.34
C HIS A 171 -18.36 -8.59 20.34
N SER A 172 -18.45 -9.01 19.07
CA SER A 172 -19.03 -8.20 18.00
C SER A 172 -20.49 -7.81 18.26
N ALA A 173 -21.33 -8.71 18.79
CA ALA A 173 -22.71 -8.37 19.16
C ALA A 173 -22.80 -7.19 20.16
N GLU A 174 -21.86 -7.10 21.11
CA GLU A 174 -21.82 -5.99 22.06
C GLU A 174 -21.35 -4.70 21.38
N ALA A 175 -20.32 -4.77 20.53
CA ALA A 175 -19.87 -3.63 19.74
C ALA A 175 -20.97 -3.06 18.84
N MET A 176 -21.68 -3.93 18.10
CA MET A 176 -22.81 -3.56 17.24
C MET A 176 -23.93 -2.91 18.06
N LYS A 177 -24.30 -3.50 19.20
CA LYS A 177 -25.31 -2.95 20.10
C LYS A 177 -24.92 -1.57 20.65
N ARG A 178 -23.68 -1.39 21.11
CA ARG A 178 -23.17 -0.10 21.61
C ARG A 178 -23.16 0.96 20.52
N ALA A 179 -22.84 0.58 19.29
CA ALA A 179 -22.91 1.45 18.12
C ALA A 179 -24.34 1.71 17.63
N GLY A 180 -25.37 1.06 18.19
CA GLY A 180 -26.77 1.17 17.75
C GLY A 180 -27.03 0.54 16.39
N LEU A 181 -26.37 -0.58 16.09
CA LEU A 181 -26.51 -1.37 14.87
C LEU A 181 -27.14 -2.74 15.16
N ASP A 182 -28.03 -3.16 14.28
CA ASP A 182 -28.57 -4.52 14.30
C ASP A 182 -27.58 -5.51 13.69
N VAL A 183 -27.53 -6.71 14.24
CA VAL A 183 -26.85 -7.85 13.60
C VAL A 183 -27.68 -8.37 12.43
N ILE A 184 -27.02 -8.96 11.44
CA ILE A 184 -27.68 -9.51 10.25
C ILE A 184 -27.86 -11.01 10.39
N ASN A 185 -29.07 -11.50 10.09
CA ASN A 185 -29.28 -12.90 9.73
C ASN A 185 -29.14 -13.04 8.20
N PRO A 186 -28.07 -13.66 7.68
CA PRO A 186 -27.85 -13.76 6.24
C PRO A 186 -28.94 -14.58 5.56
N SER A 187 -29.41 -14.09 4.41
CA SER A 187 -30.29 -14.83 3.49
C SER A 187 -29.47 -15.39 2.33
N TYR A 188 -30.12 -16.08 1.39
CA TYR A 188 -29.53 -16.72 0.22
C TYR A 188 -28.43 -15.86 -0.43
N LYS A 189 -27.29 -16.49 -0.76
CA LYS A 189 -26.08 -15.88 -1.35
C LYS A 189 -25.33 -14.90 -0.44
N GLU A 190 -25.87 -14.41 0.67
CA GLU A 190 -25.23 -13.31 1.42
C GLU A 190 -24.01 -13.74 2.22
N GLY A 191 -23.96 -14.98 2.72
CA GLY A 191 -22.77 -15.49 3.40
C GLY A 191 -21.57 -15.50 2.44
N LEU A 192 -21.74 -16.15 1.29
CA LEU A 192 -20.72 -16.14 0.23
C LEU A 192 -20.47 -14.73 -0.31
N GLY A 193 -21.53 -13.95 -0.51
CA GLY A 193 -21.49 -12.57 -0.99
C GLY A 193 -20.85 -11.58 -0.01
N MET A 194 -20.60 -11.92 1.25
CA MET A 194 -19.77 -11.09 2.14
C MET A 194 -18.29 -11.47 2.07
N ILE A 195 -17.95 -12.70 1.71
CA ILE A 195 -16.60 -13.25 1.90
C ILE A 195 -15.83 -13.50 0.60
N ASN A 196 -16.51 -13.55 -0.55
CA ASN A 196 -15.89 -13.89 -1.82
C ASN A 196 -15.43 -12.63 -2.59
N GLY A 197 -14.19 -12.21 -2.36
CA GLY A 197 -13.52 -11.20 -3.18
C GLY A 197 -12.20 -10.73 -2.59
N THR A 198 -11.54 -9.74 -3.19
CA THR A 198 -10.12 -9.38 -2.92
C THR A 198 -9.95 -8.16 -2.02
N GLN A 199 -10.99 -7.79 -1.26
CA GLN A 199 -11.06 -6.46 -0.65
C GLN A 199 -10.09 -6.25 0.51
N MET A 200 -9.60 -7.30 1.18
CA MET A 200 -8.56 -7.13 2.20
C MET A 200 -7.23 -6.74 1.55
N MET A 201 -6.83 -7.48 0.50
CA MET A 201 -5.60 -7.14 -0.21
C MET A 201 -5.74 -5.83 -0.99
N ALA A 202 -6.83 -5.58 -1.71
CA ALA A 202 -7.04 -4.33 -2.44
C ALA A 202 -7.05 -3.09 -1.51
N GLY A 203 -7.67 -3.23 -0.33
CA GLY A 203 -7.69 -2.16 0.69
C GLY A 203 -6.29 -1.85 1.22
N GLU A 204 -5.51 -2.86 1.58
CA GLU A 204 -4.14 -2.67 2.04
C GLU A 204 -3.23 -2.14 0.92
N ALA A 205 -3.40 -2.60 -0.33
CA ALA A 205 -2.66 -2.09 -1.49
C ALA A 205 -2.89 -0.60 -1.71
N CYS A 206 -4.13 -0.11 -1.57
CA CYS A 206 -4.44 1.32 -1.68
C CYS A 206 -3.65 2.16 -0.66
N LEU A 207 -3.61 1.69 0.60
CA LEU A 207 -2.91 2.36 1.69
C LEU A 207 -1.39 2.38 1.44
N GLN A 208 -0.84 1.22 1.08
CA GLN A 208 0.59 1.04 0.76
C GLN A 208 1.01 1.86 -0.46
N LEU A 209 0.15 2.02 -1.47
CA LEU A 209 0.46 2.82 -2.65
C LEU A 209 0.60 4.31 -2.30
N VAL A 210 -0.30 4.85 -1.47
CA VAL A 210 -0.19 6.25 -1.01
C VAL A 210 1.05 6.46 -0.14
N ASP A 211 1.44 5.47 0.67
CA ASP A 211 2.68 5.55 1.44
C ASP A 211 3.91 5.46 0.52
N THR A 212 3.83 4.66 -0.55
CA THR A 212 4.90 4.53 -1.55
C THR A 212 5.20 5.83 -2.26
N ILE A 213 4.18 6.58 -2.69
CA ILE A 213 4.42 7.83 -3.42
C ILE A 213 5.06 8.89 -2.52
N LYS A 214 4.66 8.94 -1.23
CA LYS A 214 5.32 9.79 -0.22
C LYS A 214 6.77 9.37 -0.03
N LEU A 215 7.02 8.07 0.11
CA LEU A 215 8.37 7.51 0.23
C LEU A 215 9.23 7.85 -1.00
N TYR A 216 8.68 7.82 -2.21
CA TYR A 216 9.39 8.17 -3.44
C TYR A 216 9.71 9.68 -3.52
N LYS A 217 8.84 10.55 -3.01
CA LYS A 217 9.16 11.98 -2.85
C LYS A 217 10.31 12.17 -1.85
N HIS A 218 10.29 11.47 -0.71
CA HIS A 218 11.41 11.50 0.25
C HIS A 218 12.70 10.95 -0.36
N ALA A 219 12.64 9.88 -1.16
CA ALA A 219 13.79 9.35 -1.87
C ALA A 219 14.41 10.39 -2.80
N LEU A 220 13.58 11.10 -3.59
CA LEU A 220 14.07 12.18 -4.46
C LEU A 220 14.71 13.33 -3.68
N LEU A 221 14.14 13.69 -2.52
CA LEU A 221 14.74 14.69 -1.64
C LEU A 221 16.09 14.22 -1.10
N ALA A 222 16.19 12.98 -0.62
CA ALA A 222 17.43 12.37 -0.17
C ALA A 222 18.49 12.30 -1.28
N PHE A 223 18.09 11.85 -2.48
CA PHE A 223 18.95 11.79 -3.65
C PHE A 223 19.46 13.19 -4.02
N ALA A 224 18.59 14.20 -4.04
CA ALA A 224 18.99 15.58 -4.31
C ALA A 224 20.00 16.06 -3.27
N MET A 225 19.76 15.81 -1.99
CA MET A 225 20.70 16.20 -0.91
C MET A 225 22.05 15.49 -1.07
N ALA A 226 22.07 14.19 -1.31
CA ALA A 226 23.30 13.43 -1.49
C ALA A 226 24.08 13.88 -2.72
N LEU A 227 23.41 14.08 -3.86
CA LEU A 227 24.02 14.54 -5.12
C LEU A 227 24.58 15.96 -5.01
N ASP A 228 23.86 16.83 -4.29
CA ASP A 228 24.30 18.19 -3.98
C ASP A 228 25.59 18.14 -3.12
N ALA A 229 25.57 17.43 -1.99
CA ALA A 229 26.73 17.27 -1.11
C ALA A 229 27.93 16.58 -1.79
N LEU A 230 27.67 15.68 -2.74
CA LEU A 230 28.68 15.02 -3.57
C LEU A 230 29.19 15.89 -4.71
N ARG A 231 28.64 17.09 -4.95
CA ARG A 231 29.04 17.98 -6.05
C ARG A 231 28.93 17.29 -7.41
N ALA A 232 27.78 16.65 -7.65
CA ALA A 232 27.50 15.86 -8.85
C ALA A 232 27.63 16.68 -10.14
N VAL A 233 28.08 16.03 -11.21
CA VAL A 233 28.05 16.55 -12.57
C VAL A 233 26.59 16.68 -13.01
N GLN A 234 26.19 17.89 -13.41
CA GLN A 234 24.77 18.21 -13.68
C GLN A 234 24.28 17.80 -15.09
N LEU A 235 25.19 17.59 -16.05
CA LEU A 235 24.85 17.27 -17.45
C LEU A 235 23.91 16.05 -17.63
N PRO A 236 24.03 14.94 -16.87
CA PRO A 236 23.15 13.79 -17.00
C PRO A 236 21.68 14.07 -16.69
N TYR A 237 21.39 15.17 -16.00
CA TYR A 237 20.04 15.57 -15.60
C TYR A 237 19.45 16.58 -16.57
N ASP A 238 20.10 16.93 -17.68
CA ASP A 238 19.57 17.90 -18.66
C ASP A 238 18.25 17.41 -19.27
N PRO A 239 17.18 18.26 -19.35
CA PRO A 239 15.89 17.86 -19.93
C PRO A 239 15.99 17.22 -21.32
N ARG A 240 16.94 17.65 -22.15
CA ARG A 240 17.11 17.16 -23.52
C ARG A 240 17.58 15.71 -23.55
N VAL A 241 18.37 15.28 -22.56
CA VAL A 241 18.83 13.88 -22.43
C VAL A 241 17.63 12.96 -22.20
N HIS A 242 16.67 13.38 -21.38
CA HIS A 242 15.48 12.60 -21.07
C HIS A 242 14.39 12.74 -22.13
N ALA A 243 14.32 13.87 -22.85
CA ALA A 243 13.37 14.06 -23.95
C ALA A 243 13.63 13.11 -25.13
N ILE A 244 14.89 12.76 -25.41
CA ILE A 244 15.24 11.81 -26.49
C ILE A 244 15.11 10.32 -26.08
N ARG A 245 14.87 10.05 -24.79
CA ARG A 245 14.51 8.73 -24.25
C ARG A 245 13.33 8.88 -23.27
N PRO A 246 12.10 9.09 -23.79
CA PRO A 246 11.01 9.79 -23.11
C PRO A 246 10.22 8.93 -22.11
N TYR A 247 10.90 8.17 -21.25
CA TYR A 247 10.24 7.56 -20.08
C TYR A 247 9.73 8.64 -19.14
N HIS A 248 8.50 8.49 -18.65
CA HIS A 248 7.84 9.52 -17.84
C HIS A 248 8.61 9.75 -16.53
N GLY A 249 8.84 8.67 -15.77
CA GLY A 249 9.52 8.72 -14.49
C GLY A 249 10.94 9.25 -14.58
N ALA A 250 11.66 8.99 -15.68
CA ALA A 250 13.02 9.51 -15.86
C ALA A 250 13.03 11.03 -16.06
N GLN A 251 12.06 11.55 -16.82
CA GLN A 251 11.88 12.99 -16.96
C GLN A 251 11.42 13.64 -15.65
N ALA A 252 10.49 13.00 -14.92
CA ALA A 252 10.02 13.46 -13.61
C ALA A 252 11.16 13.53 -12.60
N THR A 253 11.94 12.46 -12.46
CA THR A 253 13.12 12.41 -11.59
C THR A 253 14.10 13.53 -11.91
N ALA A 254 14.49 13.67 -13.18
CA ALA A 254 15.45 14.70 -13.57
C ALA A 254 14.94 16.11 -13.29
N ARG A 255 13.65 16.38 -13.51
CA ARG A 255 13.02 17.66 -13.15
C ARG A 255 13.07 17.90 -11.64
N ALA A 256 12.61 16.94 -10.84
CA ALA A 256 12.57 17.05 -9.39
C ALA A 256 13.96 17.31 -8.78
N LEU A 257 14.97 16.53 -9.18
CA LEU A 257 16.33 16.72 -8.67
C LEU A 257 16.88 18.12 -8.99
N ARG A 258 16.70 18.59 -10.24
CA ARG A 258 17.13 19.94 -10.64
C ARG A 258 16.40 21.05 -9.89
N GLN A 259 15.11 20.88 -9.66
CA GLN A 259 14.28 21.81 -8.90
C GLN A 259 14.76 21.90 -7.45
N LEU A 260 15.08 20.77 -6.81
CA LEU A 260 15.48 20.70 -5.42
C LEU A 260 16.86 21.32 -5.15
N TRP A 261 17.85 21.11 -6.03
CA TRP A 261 19.18 21.70 -5.87
C TRP A 261 19.36 23.07 -6.56
N ASP A 262 18.28 23.65 -7.10
CA ASP A 262 18.36 24.96 -7.78
C ASP A 262 18.97 26.01 -6.84
N GLY A 263 19.90 26.79 -7.39
CA GLY A 263 20.65 27.81 -6.64
C GLY A 263 21.75 27.28 -5.71
N SER A 264 22.05 25.98 -5.69
CA SER A 264 23.10 25.43 -4.84
C SER A 264 24.50 25.95 -5.23
N GLY A 265 25.20 26.51 -4.24
CA GLY A 265 26.63 26.81 -4.32
C GLY A 265 27.51 25.55 -4.20
N ILE A 266 27.02 24.51 -3.51
CA ILE A 266 27.77 23.25 -3.33
C ILE A 266 27.92 22.54 -4.67
N ILE A 267 26.80 22.19 -5.33
CA ILE A 267 26.85 21.47 -6.62
C ILE A 267 27.42 22.33 -7.76
N ALA A 268 27.35 23.66 -7.64
CA ALA A 268 28.00 24.58 -8.57
C ALA A 268 29.53 24.56 -8.43
N ASN A 269 30.05 24.29 -7.24
CA ASN A 269 31.48 24.10 -6.97
C ASN A 269 31.96 22.69 -7.39
N GLY A 270 31.71 22.37 -8.66
CA GLY A 270 31.96 21.05 -9.25
C GLY A 270 33.41 20.61 -9.17
N THR A 271 33.62 19.30 -9.34
CA THR A 271 34.94 18.65 -9.17
C THR A 271 35.85 18.72 -10.40
N GLY A 272 35.37 19.26 -11.51
CA GLY A 272 36.03 19.20 -12.82
C GLY A 272 35.97 17.83 -13.50
N LYS A 273 35.30 16.83 -12.90
CA LYS A 273 35.08 15.51 -13.50
C LYS A 273 34.20 15.62 -14.74
N VAL A 274 34.51 14.78 -15.74
CA VAL A 274 33.69 14.64 -16.95
C VAL A 274 32.40 13.85 -16.66
N GLN A 275 32.48 12.84 -15.80
CA GLN A 275 31.36 11.97 -15.45
C GLN A 275 31.46 11.45 -14.02
N ASP A 276 30.30 11.24 -13.40
CA ASP A 276 30.18 10.48 -12.15
C ASP A 276 29.92 8.99 -12.39
N GLY A 277 30.07 8.23 -11.30
CA GLY A 277 29.66 6.83 -11.21
C GLY A 277 28.13 6.67 -11.35
N TYR A 278 27.70 5.44 -11.64
CA TYR A 278 26.33 5.19 -12.09
C TYR A 278 25.25 5.47 -11.05
N SER A 279 25.52 5.27 -9.75
CA SER A 279 24.51 5.61 -8.74
C SER A 279 24.11 7.08 -8.79
N MET A 280 25.04 7.98 -9.15
CA MET A 280 24.73 9.39 -9.37
C MET A 280 24.21 9.62 -10.80
N ARG A 281 25.00 9.25 -11.81
CA ARG A 281 24.71 9.60 -13.21
C ARG A 281 23.43 8.97 -13.75
N CYS A 282 23.06 7.78 -13.26
CA CYS A 282 21.90 7.04 -13.71
C CYS A 282 20.68 7.19 -12.79
N THR A 283 20.72 8.10 -11.79
CA THR A 283 19.58 8.31 -10.87
C THR A 283 18.25 8.51 -11.60
N PRO A 284 18.16 9.33 -12.69
CA PRO A 284 16.91 9.49 -13.42
C PRO A 284 16.39 8.19 -14.03
N GLN A 285 17.27 7.34 -14.55
CA GLN A 285 16.88 6.11 -15.21
C GLN A 285 16.43 5.03 -14.22
N VAL A 286 17.10 4.94 -13.05
CA VAL A 286 16.78 3.95 -12.02
C VAL A 286 15.51 4.35 -11.27
N MET A 287 15.47 5.55 -10.68
CA MET A 287 14.28 6.04 -9.97
C MET A 287 13.08 6.20 -10.92
N GLY A 288 13.35 6.61 -12.17
CA GLY A 288 12.31 6.76 -13.17
C GLY A 288 11.61 5.44 -13.53
N ALA A 289 12.34 4.33 -13.59
CA ALA A 289 11.73 3.01 -13.80
C ALA A 289 10.80 2.61 -12.63
N SER A 290 11.18 2.95 -11.39
CA SER A 290 10.33 2.71 -10.21
C SER A 290 9.07 3.57 -10.24
N ILE A 291 9.16 4.84 -10.66
CA ILE A 291 7.99 5.73 -10.85
C ILE A 291 7.05 5.21 -11.95
N ASP A 292 7.60 4.80 -13.10
CA ASP A 292 6.79 4.23 -14.18
C ASP A 292 6.07 2.93 -13.72
N THR A 293 6.76 2.11 -12.91
CA THR A 293 6.18 0.92 -12.29
C THR A 293 5.06 1.29 -11.31
N PHE A 294 5.27 2.31 -10.47
CA PHE A 294 4.25 2.83 -9.57
C PHE A 294 2.96 3.21 -10.32
N HIS A 295 3.04 3.92 -11.44
CA HIS A 295 1.85 4.28 -12.23
C HIS A 295 1.15 3.06 -12.84
N HIS A 296 1.91 2.06 -13.29
CA HIS A 296 1.32 0.79 -13.72
C HIS A 296 0.55 0.12 -12.58
N VAL A 297 1.16 0.01 -11.39
CA VAL A 297 0.54 -0.61 -10.22
C VAL A 297 -0.71 0.16 -9.78
N ARG A 298 -0.65 1.50 -9.78
CA ARG A 298 -1.80 2.37 -9.53
C ARG A 298 -2.98 2.03 -10.44
N SER A 299 -2.73 1.86 -11.74
CA SER A 299 -3.78 1.52 -12.71
C SER A 299 -4.42 0.15 -12.44
N GLN A 300 -3.65 -0.83 -11.96
CA GLN A 300 -4.16 -2.15 -11.60
C GLN A 300 -5.05 -2.07 -10.36
N ILE A 301 -4.61 -1.34 -9.32
CA ILE A 301 -5.40 -1.12 -8.10
C ILE A 301 -6.69 -0.35 -8.41
N GLU A 302 -6.62 0.74 -9.19
CA GLU A 302 -7.81 1.53 -9.58
C GLU A 302 -8.83 0.69 -10.38
N THR A 303 -8.36 -0.25 -11.18
CA THR A 303 -9.21 -1.21 -11.90
C THR A 303 -9.85 -2.21 -10.92
N GLU A 304 -9.05 -2.79 -10.01
CA GLU A 304 -9.51 -3.78 -9.03
C GLU A 304 -10.60 -3.20 -8.12
N ILE A 305 -10.37 -2.02 -7.52
CA ILE A 305 -11.32 -1.40 -6.59
C ILE A 305 -12.65 -1.00 -7.25
N ASN A 306 -12.70 -0.90 -8.58
CA ASN A 306 -13.92 -0.59 -9.33
C ASN A 306 -14.51 -1.79 -10.08
N SER A 307 -13.96 -2.99 -9.87
CA SER A 307 -14.43 -4.24 -10.49
C SER A 307 -15.48 -4.95 -9.63
N VAL A 308 -16.29 -5.83 -10.24
CA VAL A 308 -17.16 -6.75 -9.48
C VAL A 308 -16.37 -8.00 -9.16
N ILE A 309 -15.85 -8.04 -7.93
CA ILE A 309 -15.07 -9.17 -7.42
C ILE A 309 -15.96 -10.01 -6.50
N ASP A 310 -16.68 -10.97 -7.10
CA ASP A 310 -17.58 -11.93 -6.46
C ASP A 310 -17.86 -13.12 -7.39
N ASN A 311 -18.48 -14.18 -6.86
CA ASN A 311 -18.99 -15.32 -7.63
C ASN A 311 -20.08 -16.10 -6.86
N PRO A 312 -21.11 -16.64 -7.54
CA PRO A 312 -21.51 -16.33 -8.93
C PRO A 312 -21.98 -14.89 -9.09
N LEU A 313 -22.01 -14.45 -10.35
CA LEU A 313 -22.48 -13.14 -10.76
C LEU A 313 -23.87 -13.23 -11.36
N PHE A 314 -24.72 -12.25 -11.07
CA PHE A 314 -26.11 -12.19 -11.52
C PHE A 314 -26.28 -11.09 -12.56
N PHE A 315 -26.96 -11.41 -13.67
CA PHE A 315 -27.22 -10.51 -14.78
C PHE A 315 -28.74 -10.40 -15.00
N PRO A 316 -29.43 -9.48 -14.29
CA PRO A 316 -30.89 -9.38 -14.31
C PRO A 316 -31.50 -9.05 -15.67
N ASP A 317 -30.78 -8.31 -16.51
CA ASP A 317 -31.23 -7.98 -17.87
C ASP A 317 -31.34 -9.24 -18.77
N ASP A 318 -30.49 -10.24 -18.49
CA ASP A 318 -30.39 -11.48 -19.25
C ASP A 318 -31.07 -12.68 -18.55
N ASP A 319 -31.65 -12.47 -17.36
CA ASP A 319 -32.27 -13.50 -16.51
C ASP A 319 -31.34 -14.71 -16.23
N VAL A 320 -30.03 -14.44 -16.10
CA VAL A 320 -28.99 -15.48 -15.98
C VAL A 320 -28.04 -15.22 -14.81
N TYR A 321 -27.49 -16.30 -14.25
CA TYR A 321 -26.32 -16.24 -13.38
C TYR A 321 -25.14 -16.89 -14.09
N LEU A 322 -23.94 -16.33 -13.91
CA LEU A 322 -22.70 -16.86 -14.45
C LEU A 322 -21.75 -17.18 -13.31
N ALA A 323 -21.27 -18.43 -13.26
CA ALA A 323 -20.14 -18.80 -12.42
C ALA A 323 -18.84 -18.46 -13.17
N ALA A 324 -17.98 -17.65 -12.55
CA ALA A 324 -16.77 -17.12 -13.14
C ALA A 324 -15.65 -16.98 -12.10
N GLY A 325 -14.44 -16.63 -12.57
CA GLY A 325 -13.24 -16.52 -11.74
C GLY A 325 -12.86 -15.09 -11.32
N ASN A 326 -13.80 -14.14 -11.31
CA ASN A 326 -13.48 -12.72 -11.02
C ASN A 326 -12.87 -12.50 -9.63
N PHE A 327 -13.04 -13.43 -8.69
CA PHE A 327 -12.41 -13.42 -7.38
C PHE A 327 -10.90 -13.69 -7.38
N HIS A 328 -10.33 -14.07 -8.52
CA HIS A 328 -8.93 -14.45 -8.62
C HIS A 328 -8.03 -13.22 -8.72
N GLY A 329 -7.36 -12.88 -7.62
CA GLY A 329 -6.52 -11.69 -7.46
C GLY A 329 -5.19 -11.61 -8.23
N GLN A 330 -5.02 -12.35 -9.34
CA GLN A 330 -3.74 -12.41 -10.06
C GLN A 330 -3.22 -11.03 -10.50
N PRO A 331 -4.06 -10.13 -11.07
CA PRO A 331 -3.59 -8.83 -11.53
C PRO A 331 -3.02 -7.99 -10.39
N LEU A 332 -3.70 -7.96 -9.25
CA LEU A 332 -3.24 -7.24 -8.07
C LEU A 332 -1.97 -7.86 -7.49
N ALA A 333 -1.90 -9.19 -7.39
CA ALA A 333 -0.72 -9.89 -6.88
C ALA A 333 0.54 -9.58 -7.71
N MET A 334 0.44 -9.62 -9.04
CA MET A 334 1.54 -9.24 -9.94
C MET A 334 1.93 -7.78 -9.76
N ALA A 335 0.95 -6.88 -9.67
CA ALA A 335 1.20 -5.46 -9.47
C ALA A 335 1.99 -5.19 -8.18
N MET A 336 1.60 -5.82 -7.07
CA MET A 336 2.30 -5.65 -5.79
C MET A 336 3.72 -6.25 -5.79
N ASP A 337 3.95 -7.35 -6.51
CA ASP A 337 5.29 -7.88 -6.72
C ASP A 337 6.17 -6.97 -7.59
N PHE A 338 5.62 -6.33 -8.61
CA PHE A 338 6.34 -5.31 -9.39
C PHE A 338 6.69 -4.10 -8.53
N LEU A 339 5.78 -3.66 -7.66
CA LEU A 339 6.04 -2.58 -6.72
C LEU A 339 7.16 -2.93 -5.73
N ALA A 340 7.18 -4.16 -5.22
CA ALA A 340 8.24 -4.68 -4.36
C ALA A 340 9.61 -4.60 -5.05
N ILE A 341 9.71 -5.08 -6.30
CA ILE A 341 10.96 -5.01 -7.08
C ILE A 341 11.39 -3.55 -7.29
N ALA A 342 10.46 -2.68 -7.70
CA ALA A 342 10.73 -1.26 -7.93
C ALA A 342 11.26 -0.55 -6.66
N THR A 343 10.64 -0.80 -5.50
CA THR A 343 11.02 -0.19 -4.22
C THR A 343 12.35 -0.76 -3.69
N ALA A 344 12.68 -2.02 -3.95
CA ALA A 344 13.99 -2.58 -3.64
C ALA A 344 15.12 -1.83 -4.37
N GLU A 345 14.91 -1.47 -5.63
CA GLU A 345 15.91 -0.71 -6.41
C GLU A 345 16.05 0.75 -5.93
N VAL A 346 14.97 1.37 -5.42
CA VAL A 346 15.05 2.69 -4.76
C VAL A 346 15.92 2.61 -3.51
N ALA A 347 15.70 1.61 -2.65
CA ALA A 347 16.54 1.38 -1.46
C ALA A 347 18.01 1.10 -1.84
N SER A 348 18.23 0.27 -2.86
CA SER A 348 19.56 -0.04 -3.38
C SER A 348 20.30 1.21 -3.85
N LEU A 349 19.62 2.09 -4.60
CA LEU A 349 20.20 3.34 -5.08
C LEU A 349 20.55 4.30 -3.94
N SER A 350 19.64 4.44 -2.96
CA SER A 350 19.82 5.23 -1.75
C SER A 350 21.06 4.80 -0.96
N GLU A 351 21.20 3.50 -0.71
CA GLU A 351 22.37 2.98 0.00
C GLU A 351 23.67 3.20 -0.79
N ARG A 352 23.63 3.09 -2.13
CA ARG A 352 24.79 3.41 -2.97
C ARG A 352 25.17 4.89 -2.91
N HIS A 353 24.24 5.82 -2.72
CA HIS A 353 24.56 7.22 -2.46
C HIS A 353 25.23 7.41 -1.11
N THR A 354 24.70 6.82 -0.04
CA THR A 354 25.35 6.82 1.28
C THR A 354 26.78 6.30 1.19
N ASN A 355 27.00 5.18 0.49
CA ASN A 355 28.35 4.65 0.28
C ASN A 355 29.30 5.67 -0.35
N ARG A 356 28.84 6.53 -1.28
CA ARG A 356 29.70 7.57 -1.87
C ARG A 356 30.00 8.69 -0.89
N LEU A 357 29.03 9.07 -0.05
CA LEU A 357 29.21 10.10 0.97
C LEU A 357 30.23 9.67 2.02
N LEU A 358 30.16 8.41 2.48
CA LEU A 358 31.01 7.89 3.54
C LEU A 358 32.41 7.49 3.08
N ASN A 359 32.59 7.19 1.79
CA ASN A 359 33.85 6.69 1.26
C ASN A 359 34.75 7.84 0.76
N PRO A 360 35.90 8.10 1.40
CA PRO A 360 36.78 9.23 1.05
C PRO A 360 37.32 9.18 -0.37
N ALA A 361 37.43 7.99 -0.98
CA ALA A 361 37.85 7.84 -2.38
C ALA A 361 36.77 8.30 -3.37
N LEU A 362 35.51 8.44 -2.93
CA LEU A 362 34.34 8.70 -3.76
C LEU A 362 33.62 10.01 -3.42
N SER A 363 33.84 10.53 -2.20
CA SER A 363 33.08 11.61 -1.58
C SER A 363 33.47 13.03 -2.00
N ASN A 364 34.47 13.16 -2.87
CA ASN A 364 34.98 14.44 -3.35
C ASN A 364 35.48 15.34 -2.20
N GLY A 365 36.35 14.79 -1.35
CA GLY A 365 37.06 15.53 -0.30
C GLY A 365 36.32 15.66 1.02
N LEU A 366 35.25 14.89 1.25
CA LEU A 366 34.65 14.77 2.58
C LEU A 366 35.50 13.85 3.47
N PRO A 367 35.51 14.06 4.80
CA PRO A 367 36.23 13.20 5.71
C PRO A 367 35.65 11.78 5.73
N ASP A 368 36.50 10.79 6.00
CA ASP A 368 36.15 9.38 6.12
C ASP A 368 34.95 9.21 7.07
N PHE A 369 33.88 8.55 6.59
CA PHE A 369 32.65 8.31 7.36
C PHE A 369 31.99 9.56 7.97
N LEU A 370 32.28 10.73 7.39
CA LEU A 370 31.71 12.04 7.75
C LEU A 370 31.94 12.45 9.21
N VAL A 371 33.15 12.20 9.71
CA VAL A 371 33.57 12.62 11.05
C VAL A 371 35.06 13.00 11.08
N GLU A 372 35.42 13.90 11.98
CA GLU A 372 36.83 14.24 12.25
C GLU A 372 37.40 13.38 13.40
N GLY A 373 38.71 13.45 13.65
CA GLY A 373 39.35 12.71 14.76
C GLY A 373 39.75 11.26 14.42
N LYS A 374 40.21 11.03 13.17
CA LYS A 374 40.65 9.74 12.59
C LYS A 374 41.03 8.66 13.61
N GLY A 375 40.17 7.64 13.74
CA GLY A 375 40.43 6.43 14.54
C GLY A 375 39.90 6.48 15.97
N LEU A 376 39.58 7.65 16.52
CA LEU A 376 38.84 7.79 17.77
C LEU A 376 37.32 7.77 17.53
N ASN A 377 36.89 8.37 16.42
CA ASN A 377 35.51 8.35 15.95
C ASN A 377 35.37 7.40 14.75
N SER A 378 34.25 6.67 14.69
CA SER A 378 33.81 5.86 13.55
C SER A 378 32.76 6.58 12.70
N GLY A 379 32.16 7.65 13.22
CA GLY A 379 31.20 8.47 12.51
C GLY A 379 29.98 7.67 12.07
N LEU A 380 29.56 7.86 10.82
CA LEU A 380 28.38 7.22 10.26
C LEU A 380 28.66 5.83 9.65
N MET A 381 29.83 5.25 9.90
CA MET A 381 30.23 3.94 9.37
C MET A 381 29.18 2.86 9.62
N VAL A 382 28.72 2.73 10.88
CA VAL A 382 27.81 1.64 11.26
C VAL A 382 26.37 1.91 10.81
N ALA A 383 25.98 3.16 10.54
CA ALA A 383 24.69 3.44 9.90
C ALA A 383 24.61 2.79 8.51
N GLN A 384 25.73 2.71 7.79
CA GLN A 384 25.77 1.98 6.51
C GLN A 384 25.53 0.47 6.70
N TYR A 385 25.93 -0.12 7.83
CA TYR A 385 25.69 -1.55 8.09
C TYR A 385 24.19 -1.83 8.24
N THR A 386 23.48 -0.92 8.92
CA THR A 386 22.02 -0.96 9.00
C THR A 386 21.40 -0.87 7.60
N GLN A 387 21.81 0.09 6.75
CA GLN A 387 21.29 0.15 5.38
C GLN A 387 21.58 -1.13 4.58
N ALA A 388 22.79 -1.69 4.70
CA ALA A 388 23.18 -2.89 3.98
C ALA A 388 22.33 -4.10 4.39
N ALA A 389 22.04 -4.26 5.69
CA ALA A 389 21.16 -5.30 6.20
C ALA A 389 19.73 -5.15 5.67
N LEU A 390 19.15 -3.95 5.75
CA LEU A 390 17.80 -3.67 5.26
C LEU A 390 17.66 -3.84 3.75
N CYS A 391 18.66 -3.42 2.97
CA CYS A 391 18.71 -3.70 1.54
C CYS A 391 18.78 -5.20 1.26
N SER A 392 19.49 -5.97 2.08
CA SER A 392 19.56 -7.43 1.95
C SER A 392 18.21 -8.09 2.24
N GLU A 393 17.50 -7.65 3.27
CA GLU A 393 16.13 -8.12 3.55
C GLU A 393 15.18 -7.77 2.41
N ASN A 394 15.26 -6.55 1.87
CA ASN A 394 14.45 -6.13 0.72
C ASN A 394 14.69 -7.00 -0.52
N ARG A 395 15.91 -7.52 -0.73
CA ARG A 395 16.17 -8.49 -1.83
C ARG A 395 15.40 -9.79 -1.61
N ILE A 396 15.34 -10.28 -0.37
CA ILE A 396 14.54 -11.47 -0.02
C ILE A 396 13.06 -11.19 -0.26
N TYR A 397 12.55 -10.07 0.26
CA TYR A 397 11.15 -9.68 0.07
C TYR A 397 10.80 -9.28 -1.37
N SER A 398 11.78 -9.00 -2.23
CA SER A 398 11.53 -8.74 -3.65
C SER A 398 11.24 -10.03 -4.45
N HIS A 399 11.48 -11.21 -3.88
CA HIS A 399 11.12 -12.46 -4.54
C HIS A 399 9.59 -12.51 -4.78
N PRO A 400 9.12 -12.75 -6.01
CA PRO A 400 7.69 -12.70 -6.31
C PRO A 400 6.93 -13.78 -5.52
N ALA A 401 5.88 -13.40 -4.82
CA ALA A 401 4.96 -14.36 -4.21
C ALA A 401 3.98 -14.93 -5.25
N VAL A 402 3.67 -14.15 -6.29
CA VAL A 402 2.66 -14.46 -7.31
C VAL A 402 2.98 -15.67 -8.19
N VAL A 403 4.24 -16.11 -8.19
CA VAL A 403 4.69 -17.29 -8.93
C VAL A 403 4.60 -18.58 -8.11
N ASP A 404 4.23 -18.48 -6.84
CA ASP A 404 3.97 -19.63 -5.98
C ASP A 404 2.50 -20.07 -6.11
N ASN A 405 2.29 -21.37 -6.27
CA ASN A 405 0.96 -21.97 -6.40
C ASN A 405 0.91 -23.26 -5.60
N VAL A 406 -0.03 -23.33 -4.67
CA VAL A 406 -0.30 -24.54 -3.87
C VAL A 406 -1.77 -24.87 -4.04
N SER A 407 -2.05 -26.02 -4.66
CA SER A 407 -3.41 -26.53 -4.81
C SER A 407 -4.04 -26.78 -3.43
N VAL A 408 -5.28 -26.33 -3.28
CA VAL A 408 -6.08 -26.51 -2.06
C VAL A 408 -7.48 -27.02 -2.41
N SER A 409 -8.28 -27.31 -1.38
CA SER A 409 -9.68 -27.73 -1.55
C SER A 409 -9.83 -28.98 -2.45
N ALA A 410 -8.94 -29.96 -2.27
CA ALA A 410 -8.89 -31.21 -3.04
C ALA A 410 -8.80 -31.00 -4.57
N ASP A 411 -7.92 -30.09 -5.00
CA ASP A 411 -7.68 -29.72 -6.40
C ASP A 411 -8.84 -28.99 -7.09
N GLN A 412 -9.89 -28.60 -6.36
CA GLN A 412 -10.90 -27.71 -6.90
C GLN A 412 -10.40 -26.26 -7.03
N GLU A 413 -9.46 -25.88 -6.15
CA GLU A 413 -8.75 -24.60 -6.16
C GLU A 413 -7.27 -24.90 -6.46
N ASP A 414 -7.03 -25.39 -7.68
CA ASP A 414 -5.74 -25.90 -8.17
C ASP A 414 -4.75 -24.80 -8.60
N HIS A 415 -5.23 -23.56 -8.74
CA HIS A 415 -4.43 -22.40 -9.05
C HIS A 415 -4.76 -21.21 -8.14
N VAL A 416 -3.75 -20.76 -7.38
CA VAL A 416 -3.82 -19.59 -6.49
C VAL A 416 -2.71 -18.57 -6.78
N ASN A 417 -2.84 -17.32 -6.29
CA ASN A 417 -1.89 -16.24 -6.61
C ASN A 417 -1.05 -15.72 -5.45
N MET A 418 -1.34 -16.11 -4.22
CA MET A 418 -0.58 -15.68 -3.03
C MET A 418 -0.45 -14.15 -2.86
N GLY A 419 -1.34 -13.36 -3.46
CA GLY A 419 -1.36 -11.89 -3.39
C GLY A 419 -1.28 -11.31 -1.97
N PRO A 420 -1.96 -11.88 -0.96
CA PRO A 420 -1.80 -11.45 0.44
C PRO A 420 -0.37 -11.57 0.96
N VAL A 421 0.43 -12.53 0.47
CA VAL A 421 1.85 -12.64 0.79
C VAL A 421 2.63 -11.49 0.14
N ALA A 422 2.31 -11.15 -1.12
CA ALA A 422 2.91 -10.02 -1.82
C ALA A 422 2.65 -8.68 -1.10
N ILE A 423 1.46 -8.50 -0.56
CA ILE A 423 1.08 -7.31 0.21
C ILE A 423 1.83 -7.26 1.56
N ARG A 424 1.86 -8.37 2.30
CA ARG A 424 2.53 -8.41 3.61
C ARG A 424 4.03 -8.19 3.50
N LYS A 425 4.71 -8.80 2.53
CA LYS A 425 6.15 -8.56 2.33
C LYS A 425 6.43 -7.12 1.93
N TYR A 426 5.56 -6.50 1.11
CA TYR A 426 5.71 -5.10 0.72
C TYR A 426 5.61 -4.13 1.90
N LYS A 427 4.72 -4.43 2.87
CA LYS A 427 4.60 -3.68 4.14
C LYS A 427 5.94 -3.56 4.88
N GLU A 428 6.70 -4.66 4.97
CA GLU A 428 8.02 -4.65 5.60
C GLU A 428 9.06 -3.92 4.73
N MET A 429 8.99 -4.08 3.40
CA MET A 429 9.87 -3.35 2.49
C MET A 429 9.71 -1.83 2.55
N LEU A 430 8.48 -1.32 2.77
CA LEU A 430 8.24 0.10 2.97
C LEU A 430 9.00 0.62 4.20
N LYS A 431 8.88 -0.05 5.35
CA LYS A 431 9.58 0.33 6.59
C LYS A 431 11.10 0.29 6.43
N ASN A 432 11.60 -0.77 5.80
CA ASN A 432 13.03 -0.96 5.54
C ASN A 432 13.56 0.15 4.63
N THR A 433 12.84 0.46 3.54
CA THR A 433 13.25 1.49 2.57
C THR A 433 13.19 2.89 3.17
N GLN A 434 12.20 3.18 4.01
CA GLN A 434 12.13 4.44 4.77
C GLN A 434 13.36 4.64 5.64
N THR A 435 13.77 3.61 6.39
CA THR A 435 14.98 3.68 7.22
C THR A 435 16.25 3.83 6.38
N VAL A 436 16.30 3.18 5.20
CA VAL A 436 17.42 3.37 4.27
C VAL A 436 17.50 4.82 3.80
N ILE A 437 16.39 5.43 3.38
CA ILE A 437 16.33 6.83 2.95
C ILE A 437 16.64 7.79 4.11
N ALA A 438 16.14 7.51 5.31
CA ALA A 438 16.44 8.27 6.53
C ALA A 438 17.95 8.34 6.79
N ILE A 439 18.67 7.22 6.67
CA ILE A 439 20.12 7.17 6.84
C ILE A 439 20.85 7.94 5.73
N GLU A 440 20.39 7.88 4.48
CA GLU A 440 20.95 8.70 3.39
C GLU A 440 20.81 10.20 3.71
N MET A 441 19.63 10.64 4.19
CA MET A 441 19.39 12.03 4.57
C MET A 441 20.27 12.46 5.75
N LEU A 442 20.49 11.60 6.76
CA LEU A 442 21.47 11.87 7.84
C LEU A 442 22.87 12.11 7.28
N CYS A 443 23.33 11.20 6.42
CA CYS A 443 24.66 11.29 5.82
C CYS A 443 24.77 12.54 4.94
N ALA A 444 23.75 12.85 4.15
CA ALA A 444 23.76 14.02 3.30
C ALA A 444 23.77 15.32 4.11
N ALA A 445 22.99 15.41 5.19
CA ALA A 445 23.00 16.58 6.06
C ALA A 445 24.35 16.77 6.76
N GLN A 446 24.95 15.68 7.27
CA GLN A 446 26.30 15.71 7.84
C GLN A 446 27.35 16.14 6.80
N ALA A 447 27.26 15.64 5.58
CA ALA A 447 28.14 16.03 4.49
C ALA A 447 27.99 17.52 4.11
N MET A 448 26.78 18.07 4.12
CA MET A 448 26.54 19.49 3.84
C MET A 448 27.18 20.42 4.87
N ASP A 449 27.25 20.03 6.15
CA ASP A 449 28.00 20.82 7.14
C ASP A 449 29.48 20.95 6.78
N PHE A 450 30.09 19.88 6.28
CA PHE A 450 31.47 19.89 5.79
C PHE A 450 31.67 20.65 4.47
N ARG A 451 30.58 21.05 3.79
CA ARG A 451 30.66 21.87 2.56
C ARG A 451 30.60 23.37 2.83
N ARG A 452 30.33 23.81 4.06
CA ARG A 452 30.34 25.23 4.40
C ARG A 452 31.70 25.87 4.05
N PRO A 453 31.73 27.13 3.56
CA PRO A 453 30.62 28.08 3.50
C PRO A 453 29.74 27.96 2.25
N ASP A 454 29.95 26.97 1.37
CA ASP A 454 29.05 26.75 0.23
C ASP A 454 27.62 26.45 0.75
N VAL A 455 26.61 27.03 0.09
CA VAL A 455 25.21 26.93 0.50
C VAL A 455 24.50 25.88 -0.37
N PRO A 456 23.69 24.97 0.21
CA PRO A 456 22.90 24.00 -0.56
C PRO A 456 21.83 24.68 -1.42
N GLY A 457 21.21 23.92 -2.31
CA GLY A 457 20.09 24.40 -3.12
C GLY A 457 18.85 24.73 -2.29
N LYS A 458 17.83 25.33 -2.92
CA LYS A 458 16.63 25.80 -2.18
C LYS A 458 15.91 24.68 -1.44
N GLY A 459 15.63 23.56 -2.13
CA GLY A 459 14.92 22.43 -1.55
C GLY A 459 15.81 21.59 -0.64
N THR A 460 17.04 21.31 -1.09
CA THR A 460 18.03 20.56 -0.30
C THR A 460 18.43 21.30 0.99
N GLY A 461 18.55 22.63 0.92
CA GLY A 461 18.83 23.51 2.05
C GLY A 461 17.68 23.59 3.05
N ALA A 462 16.44 23.74 2.59
CA ALA A 462 15.28 23.71 3.47
C ALA A 462 15.17 22.39 4.25
N ALA A 463 15.40 21.26 3.58
CA ALA A 463 15.45 19.95 4.23
C ALA A 463 16.62 19.82 5.21
N PHE A 464 17.82 20.30 4.83
CA PHE A 464 18.98 20.34 5.71
C PHE A 464 18.72 21.15 6.99
N ASP A 465 18.14 22.34 6.86
CA ASP A 465 17.81 23.20 8.00
C ASP A 465 16.79 22.53 8.92
N GLU A 466 15.77 21.87 8.34
CA GLU A 466 14.77 21.13 9.11
C GLU A 466 15.42 19.96 9.86
N ILE A 467 16.25 19.14 9.21
CA ILE A 467 17.02 18.08 9.88
C ILE A 467 17.83 18.65 11.05
N ARG A 468 18.51 19.80 10.86
CA ARG A 468 19.36 20.41 11.89
C ARG A 468 18.61 21.02 13.06
N ARG A 469 17.30 21.28 12.94
CA ARG A 469 16.44 21.65 14.07
C ARG A 469 16.25 20.49 15.05
N HIS A 470 16.27 19.26 14.57
CA HIS A 470 15.98 18.07 15.38
C HIS A 470 17.21 17.23 15.68
N ILE A 471 18.16 17.18 14.75
CA ILE A 471 19.34 16.31 14.81
C ILE A 471 20.60 17.18 14.62
N PRO A 472 21.37 17.44 15.70
CA PRO A 472 22.54 18.31 15.64
C PRO A 472 23.68 17.66 14.85
N PHE A 473 24.61 18.48 14.37
CA PHE A 473 25.88 18.02 13.77
C PHE A 473 26.59 17.02 14.70
N MET A 474 27.15 15.96 14.12
CA MET A 474 27.89 14.95 14.87
C MET A 474 29.37 15.28 14.84
N ALA A 475 29.85 15.96 15.88
CA ALA A 475 31.27 16.28 16.05
C ALA A 475 32.08 15.06 16.54
N ASP A 476 31.51 14.33 17.49
CA ASP A 476 32.05 13.11 18.08
C ASP A 476 31.00 11.98 18.02
N ASP A 477 31.47 10.74 18.10
CA ASP A 477 30.59 9.56 18.08
C ASP A 477 29.51 9.63 19.16
N ARG A 478 28.28 9.31 18.77
CA ARG A 478 27.13 9.14 19.66
C ARG A 478 26.24 7.98 19.20
N PRO A 479 25.32 7.50 20.05
CA PRO A 479 24.40 6.45 19.66
C PRO A 479 23.56 6.81 18.42
N LEU A 480 23.92 6.28 17.26
CA LEU A 480 23.28 6.57 15.96
C LEU A 480 21.81 6.17 15.91
N GLN A 481 21.41 5.18 16.70
CA GLN A 481 20.02 4.71 16.78
C GLN A 481 19.05 5.85 17.12
N VAL A 482 19.46 6.80 17.98
CA VAL A 482 18.62 7.96 18.35
C VAL A 482 18.35 8.84 17.12
N ASP A 483 19.39 9.12 16.33
CA ASP A 483 19.28 9.95 15.14
C ASP A 483 18.51 9.26 14.00
N ILE A 484 18.72 7.94 13.82
CA ILE A 484 18.01 7.14 12.82
C ILE A 484 16.52 7.09 13.11
N LEU A 485 16.14 6.80 14.37
CA LEU A 485 14.74 6.80 14.77
C LEU A 485 14.13 8.19 14.63
N LYS A 486 14.87 9.24 15.00
CA LYS A 486 14.38 10.61 14.84
C LYS A 486 14.17 10.99 13.37
N MET A 487 15.03 10.55 12.46
CA MET A 487 14.78 10.76 11.03
C MET A 487 13.56 10.00 10.53
N ASN A 488 13.34 8.76 10.97
CA ASN A 488 12.14 8.03 10.60
C ASN A 488 10.86 8.80 11.01
N GLU A 489 10.83 9.36 12.23
CA GLU A 489 9.74 10.23 12.68
C GLU A 489 9.54 11.47 11.78
N LEU A 490 10.64 12.09 11.31
CA LEU A 490 10.58 13.26 10.42
C LEU A 490 10.12 12.92 9.00
N LEU A 491 10.39 11.70 8.53
CA LEU A 491 9.82 11.20 7.28
C LEU A 491 8.30 10.96 7.45
N ASP A 492 7.88 10.38 8.57
CA ASP A 492 6.46 10.12 8.85
C ASP A 492 5.64 11.41 9.05
N SER A 493 6.23 12.45 9.66
CA SER A 493 5.53 13.71 9.94
C SER A 493 5.21 14.53 8.69
N GLY A 494 5.94 14.29 7.59
CA GLY A 494 5.85 15.07 6.35
C GLY A 494 6.48 16.46 6.43
N GLU A 495 7.09 16.85 7.57
CA GLU A 495 7.70 18.17 7.77
C GLU A 495 8.83 18.43 6.77
N LEU A 496 9.65 17.41 6.47
CA LEU A 496 10.75 17.54 5.51
C LEU A 496 10.26 17.83 4.09
N LEU A 497 9.22 17.13 3.62
CA LEU A 497 8.65 17.37 2.30
C LEU A 497 7.96 18.73 2.26
N ALA A 498 7.19 19.09 3.29
CA ALA A 498 6.54 20.39 3.37
C ALA A 498 7.55 21.54 3.32
N ALA A 499 8.67 21.45 4.05
CA ALA A 499 9.74 22.44 4.04
C ALA A 499 10.40 22.55 2.66
N ALA A 500 10.76 21.41 2.05
CA ALA A 500 11.39 21.39 0.73
C ALA A 500 10.47 21.89 -0.39
N GLU A 501 9.20 21.46 -0.40
CA GLU A 501 8.21 21.86 -1.41
C GLU A 501 7.80 23.34 -1.25
N ALA A 502 7.76 23.88 -0.02
CA ALA A 502 7.56 25.31 0.19
C ALA A 502 8.71 26.16 -0.37
N ALA A 503 9.95 25.65 -0.34
CA ALA A 503 11.13 26.37 -0.81
C ALA A 503 11.39 26.21 -2.32
N ALA A 504 11.14 25.02 -2.88
CA ALA A 504 11.50 24.66 -4.24
C ALA A 504 10.29 24.37 -5.16
N GLY A 505 9.06 24.37 -4.64
CA GLY A 505 7.85 23.93 -5.34
C GLY A 505 7.56 22.44 -5.14
N GLU A 506 6.35 22.01 -5.50
CA GLU A 506 5.91 20.62 -5.35
C GLU A 506 6.78 19.62 -6.14
N ILE A 507 7.10 18.48 -5.53
CA ILE A 507 7.76 17.36 -6.20
C ILE A 507 6.69 16.59 -6.99
N MET A 508 6.58 16.86 -8.29
CA MET A 508 5.63 16.18 -9.18
C MET A 508 6.21 14.86 -9.69
N LEU A 509 5.53 13.76 -9.40
CA LEU A 509 5.93 12.39 -9.74
C LEU A 509 5.07 11.76 -10.83
#